data_AF-A0A3A4KPE6-F1
#
_entry.id   AF-A0A3A4KPE6-F1
#
_cell.length_a   1.000
_cell.length_b   1.000
_cell.length_c   1.000
_cell.angle_alpha   90.00
_cell.angle_beta   90.00
_cell.angle_gamma   90.00
#
_symmetry.space_group_name_H-M   'P 1'
#
loop_
_entity.id
_entity.type
_entity.pdbx_description
1 polymer ?
#
loop_
_entity_poly.entity_id
_entity_poly.type
_entity_poly.pdbx_seq_one_letter_code
_entity_poly.pdbx_strand_id
1 'polypeptide(L)'
;MTTESSSAATDPAYAPEREHFGGYDHREIWDLVREELDPAALGAVAAGWRAAADALAAAFHTFSDSTDREFAHWAGRSATAARAATREFVHTGAEASEASRAIQRLMELNSDAAQTIRTALAPPPEYRPLTDPAAEVAHGGRRRMEYDIAAAAAQADAQDTMTYLYTPTMPATGDRVPRLGSPPATIAPNPDPPHTGPPSGGGGAR
;
A
#
# COMPACT_ATOMS: atom_id res chain seq x y z
N MET A 1 -15.17 -10.62 27.38
CA MET A 1 -13.80 -10.55 26.84
C MET A 1 -13.84 -11.27 25.50
N THR A 2 -14.20 -10.53 24.47
CA THR A 2 -14.43 -11.03 23.12
C THR A 2 -13.08 -11.08 22.42
N THR A 3 -12.62 -12.28 22.10
CA THR A 3 -11.51 -12.50 21.18
C THR A 3 -11.95 -12.05 19.79
N GLU A 4 -11.53 -10.86 19.38
CA GLU A 4 -11.53 -10.49 17.96
C GLU A 4 -10.51 -11.39 17.27
N SER A 5 -11.03 -12.38 16.56
CA SER A 5 -10.28 -13.17 15.61
C SER A 5 -9.69 -12.19 14.58
N SER A 6 -8.36 -12.14 14.48
CA SER A 6 -7.60 -11.38 13.48
C SER A 6 -8.00 -11.81 12.06
N SER A 7 -9.12 -11.30 11.54
CA SER A 7 -9.28 -11.13 10.11
C SER A 7 -8.45 -9.91 9.76
N ALA A 8 -7.45 -10.07 8.88
CA ALA A 8 -6.54 -9.00 8.47
C ALA A 8 -7.30 -7.68 8.27
N ALA A 9 -7.22 -6.80 9.27
CA ALA A 9 -7.92 -5.53 9.23
C ALA A 9 -7.34 -4.74 8.06
N THR A 10 -8.19 -4.16 7.24
CA THR A 10 -7.76 -3.25 6.18
C THR A 10 -7.73 -1.84 6.77
N ASP A 11 -6.75 -1.03 6.37
CA ASP A 11 -6.75 0.38 6.75
C ASP A 11 -7.92 1.14 6.12
N PRO A 12 -8.36 2.27 6.73
CA PRO A 12 -9.33 3.14 6.10
C PRO A 12 -8.86 3.58 4.72
N ALA A 13 -9.81 3.86 3.82
CA ALA A 13 -9.53 4.35 2.48
C ALA A 13 -8.58 5.57 2.52
N TYR A 14 -7.42 5.43 1.87
CA TYR A 14 -6.45 6.51 1.77
C TYR A 14 -6.85 7.59 0.76
N ALA A 15 -7.74 7.27 -0.19
CA ALA A 15 -8.28 8.18 -1.19
C ALA A 15 -9.82 8.12 -1.19
N PRO A 16 -10.48 8.75 -0.20
CA PRO A 16 -11.93 8.67 -0.06
C PRO A 16 -12.69 9.48 -1.12
N GLU A 17 -12.06 10.55 -1.63
CA GLU A 17 -12.60 11.36 -2.72
C GLU A 17 -12.19 10.75 -4.06
N ARG A 18 -13.16 10.52 -4.94
CA ARG A 18 -12.91 9.98 -6.27
C ARG A 18 -12.75 11.12 -7.26
N GLU A 19 -11.71 11.03 -8.07
CA GLU A 19 -11.42 11.99 -9.13
C GLU A 19 -12.55 12.02 -10.17
N HIS A 20 -12.90 13.23 -10.62
CA HIS A 20 -13.91 13.46 -11.65
C HIS A 20 -13.26 14.01 -12.92
N PHE A 21 -12.94 13.11 -13.86
CA PHE A 21 -12.17 13.44 -15.06
C PHE A 21 -12.90 14.35 -16.05
N GLY A 22 -14.23 14.46 -15.97
CA GLY A 22 -15.01 15.38 -16.79
C GLY A 22 -14.67 16.86 -16.58
N GLY A 23 -13.95 17.20 -15.50
CA GLY A 23 -13.48 18.56 -15.22
C GLY A 23 -12.16 18.95 -15.87
N TYR A 24 -11.44 17.99 -16.47
CA TYR A 24 -10.12 18.21 -17.09
C TYR A 24 -10.22 18.21 -18.61
N ASP A 25 -9.44 19.06 -19.26
CA ASP A 25 -9.25 18.97 -20.71
C ASP A 25 -8.26 17.85 -21.10
N HIS A 26 -8.23 17.48 -22.39
CA HIS A 26 -7.36 16.40 -22.87
C HIS A 26 -5.88 16.70 -22.62
N ARG A 27 -5.46 17.96 -22.70
CA ARG A 27 -4.07 18.35 -22.50
C ARG A 27 -3.66 18.18 -21.04
N GLU A 28 -4.48 18.64 -20.12
CA GLU A 28 -4.29 18.45 -18.68
C GLU A 28 -4.21 16.97 -18.32
N ILE A 29 -5.13 16.13 -18.82
CA ILE A 29 -5.09 14.68 -18.60
C ILE A 29 -3.78 14.09 -19.13
N TRP A 30 -3.38 14.47 -20.35
CA TRP A 30 -2.16 13.97 -20.97
C TRP A 30 -0.91 14.32 -20.18
N ASP A 31 -0.78 15.57 -19.77
CA ASP A 31 0.39 16.07 -19.04
C ASP A 31 0.45 15.41 -17.64
N LEU A 32 -0.65 15.37 -16.88
CA LEU A 32 -0.72 14.72 -15.56
C LEU A 32 -0.39 13.22 -15.62
N VAL A 33 -0.94 12.49 -16.59
CA VAL A 33 -0.65 11.05 -16.78
C VAL A 33 0.82 10.80 -17.16
N ARG A 34 1.49 11.79 -17.75
CA ARG A 34 2.90 11.65 -18.17
C ARG A 34 3.87 12.06 -17.06
N GLU A 35 3.51 13.07 -16.28
CA GLU A 35 4.35 13.70 -15.27
C GLU A 35 4.21 13.04 -13.90
N GLU A 36 2.98 12.77 -13.46
CA GLU A 36 2.69 12.30 -12.09
C GLU A 36 2.55 10.78 -12.02
N LEU A 37 2.07 10.15 -13.10
CA LEU A 37 1.82 8.72 -13.13
C LEU A 37 3.03 7.96 -13.67
N ASP A 38 3.93 7.53 -12.79
CA ASP A 38 5.14 6.77 -13.12
C ASP A 38 5.01 5.26 -12.80
N PRO A 39 4.80 4.39 -13.81
CA PRO A 39 4.76 2.94 -13.64
C PRO A 39 6.07 2.38 -13.07
N ALA A 40 7.22 2.95 -13.45
CA ALA A 40 8.52 2.44 -13.04
C ALA A 40 8.75 2.68 -11.55
N ALA A 41 8.37 3.86 -11.04
CA ALA A 41 8.41 4.16 -9.62
C ALA A 41 7.51 3.21 -8.81
N LEU A 42 6.28 2.94 -9.27
CA LEU A 42 5.37 1.99 -8.63
C LEU A 42 5.95 0.57 -8.61
N GLY A 43 6.55 0.12 -9.72
CA GLY A 43 7.26 -1.16 -9.78
C GLY A 43 8.46 -1.25 -8.84
N ALA A 44 9.21 -0.15 -8.67
CA ALA A 44 10.31 -0.09 -7.72
C ALA A 44 9.83 -0.20 -6.26
N VAL A 45 8.71 0.45 -5.93
CA VAL A 45 8.07 0.33 -4.60
C VAL A 45 7.59 -1.11 -4.36
N ALA A 46 6.97 -1.74 -5.37
CA ALA A 46 6.58 -3.15 -5.29
C ALA A 46 7.79 -4.07 -5.01
N ALA A 47 8.91 -3.84 -5.70
CA ALA A 47 10.14 -4.60 -5.46
C ALA A 47 10.69 -4.41 -4.03
N GLY A 48 10.60 -3.20 -3.48
CA GLY A 48 10.95 -2.90 -2.09
C GLY A 48 10.11 -3.70 -1.09
N TRP A 49 8.79 -3.72 -1.28
CA TRP A 49 7.88 -4.52 -0.43
C TRP A 49 8.11 -6.03 -0.55
N ARG A 50 8.44 -6.52 -1.75
CA ARG A 50 8.87 -7.92 -1.93
C ARG A 50 10.11 -8.24 -1.10
N ALA A 51 11.13 -7.40 -1.21
CA ALA A 51 12.38 -7.60 -0.47
C ALA A 51 12.16 -7.55 1.05
N ALA A 52 11.30 -6.66 1.53
CA ALA A 52 10.91 -6.60 2.94
C ALA A 52 10.19 -7.89 3.39
N ALA A 53 9.24 -8.38 2.61
CA ALA A 53 8.54 -9.63 2.92
C ALA A 53 9.51 -10.82 3.02
N ASP A 54 10.41 -10.96 2.03
CA ASP A 54 11.38 -12.06 2.01
C ASP A 54 12.38 -11.96 3.17
N ALA A 55 12.82 -10.75 3.52
CA ALA A 55 13.69 -10.51 4.66
C ALA A 55 12.99 -10.85 6.00
N LEU A 56 11.72 -10.47 6.17
CA LEU A 56 10.93 -10.81 7.36
C LEU A 56 10.76 -12.32 7.47
N ALA A 57 10.34 -12.99 6.39
CA ALA A 57 10.17 -14.44 6.39
C ALA A 57 11.48 -15.18 6.77
N ALA A 58 12.61 -14.77 6.20
CA ALA A 58 13.91 -15.34 6.51
C ALA A 58 14.34 -15.09 7.98
N ALA A 59 14.11 -13.88 8.49
CA ALA A 59 14.44 -13.52 9.87
C ALA A 59 13.62 -14.35 10.88
N PHE A 60 12.31 -14.47 10.67
CA PHE A 60 11.44 -15.24 11.57
C PHE A 60 11.66 -16.75 11.48
N HIS A 61 11.99 -17.28 10.30
CA HIS A 61 12.44 -18.67 10.16
C HIS A 61 13.71 -18.92 10.99
N THR A 62 14.73 -18.06 10.83
CA THR A 62 15.98 -18.17 11.58
C THR A 62 15.76 -18.06 13.08
N PHE A 63 14.89 -17.15 13.51
CA PHE A 63 14.53 -16.97 14.93
C PHE A 63 13.82 -18.21 15.50
N SER A 64 12.85 -18.78 14.77
CA SER A 64 12.16 -20.01 15.18
C SER A 64 13.15 -21.16 15.34
N ASP A 65 13.99 -21.40 14.33
CA ASP A 65 15.00 -22.47 14.35
C ASP A 65 16.00 -22.32 15.50
N SER A 66 16.40 -21.08 15.81
CA SER A 66 17.28 -20.80 16.95
C SER A 66 16.58 -21.09 18.27
N THR A 67 15.33 -20.65 18.39
CA THR A 67 14.57 -20.77 19.64
C THR A 67 14.18 -22.22 19.93
N ASP A 68 13.81 -22.99 18.91
CA ASP A 68 13.50 -24.41 19.05
C ASP A 68 14.72 -25.22 19.52
N ARG A 69 15.92 -24.87 19.05
CA ARG A 69 17.18 -25.48 19.51
C ARG A 69 17.48 -25.16 20.98
N GLU A 70 17.36 -23.89 21.38
CA GLU A 70 17.56 -23.48 22.78
C GLU A 70 16.52 -24.13 23.71
N PHE A 71 15.30 -24.30 23.24
CA PHE A 71 14.22 -24.90 24.01
C PHE A 71 14.25 -26.42 24.03
N ALA A 72 15.11 -27.10 23.25
CA ALA A 72 15.10 -28.54 23.07
C ALA A 72 15.22 -29.33 24.40
N HIS A 73 15.95 -28.78 25.37
CA HIS A 73 16.18 -29.43 26.67
C HIS A 73 15.46 -28.73 27.83
N TRP A 74 14.70 -27.68 27.56
CA TRP A 74 14.02 -26.90 28.58
C TRP A 74 12.61 -27.44 28.86
N ALA A 75 12.29 -27.67 30.14
CA ALA A 75 11.01 -28.25 30.58
C ALA A 75 10.38 -27.46 31.73
N GLY A 76 9.11 -27.77 32.01
CA GLY A 76 8.32 -27.13 33.07
C GLY A 76 7.45 -25.98 32.59
N ARG A 77 6.70 -25.38 33.51
CA ARG A 77 5.68 -24.34 33.19
C ARG A 77 6.28 -23.13 32.49
N SER A 78 7.47 -22.68 32.90
CA SER A 78 8.16 -21.55 32.27
C SER A 78 8.56 -21.86 30.82
N ALA A 79 9.00 -23.08 30.53
CA ALA A 79 9.31 -23.51 29.17
C ALA A 79 8.06 -23.52 28.27
N THR A 80 6.92 -23.97 28.80
CA THR A 80 5.64 -23.91 28.07
C THR A 80 5.21 -22.48 27.77
N ALA A 81 5.33 -21.58 28.76
CA ALA A 81 4.98 -20.17 28.59
C ALA A 81 5.88 -19.49 27.55
N ALA A 82 7.20 -19.74 27.60
CA ALA A 82 8.13 -19.20 26.63
C ALA A 82 7.86 -19.71 25.20
N ARG A 83 7.63 -21.03 25.03
CA ARG A 83 7.22 -21.59 23.73
C ARG A 83 5.94 -20.97 23.18
N ALA A 84 4.96 -20.72 24.05
CA ALA A 84 3.72 -20.06 23.64
C ALA A 84 3.99 -18.62 23.15
N ALA A 85 4.74 -17.83 23.91
CA ALA A 85 5.11 -16.47 23.53
C ALA A 85 5.95 -16.40 22.25
N THR A 86 6.92 -17.32 22.07
CA THR A 86 7.71 -17.42 20.83
C THR A 86 6.83 -17.72 19.63
N ARG A 87 5.89 -18.68 19.75
CA ARG A 87 4.98 -19.00 18.64
C ARG A 87 4.08 -17.84 18.27
N GLU A 88 3.58 -17.11 19.26
CA GLU A 88 2.77 -15.91 19.03
C GLU A 88 3.60 -14.83 18.30
N PHE A 89 4.83 -14.58 18.75
CA PHE A 89 5.73 -13.63 18.09
C PHE A 89 6.08 -14.03 16.65
N VAL A 90 6.39 -15.31 16.41
CA VAL A 90 6.64 -15.84 15.06
C VAL A 90 5.40 -15.71 14.18
N HIS A 91 4.22 -15.95 14.73
CA HIS A 91 2.96 -15.77 14.02
C HIS A 91 2.75 -14.32 13.57
N THR A 92 2.96 -13.34 14.45
CA THR A 92 2.89 -11.91 14.08
C THR A 92 3.92 -11.56 13.00
N GLY A 93 5.11 -12.16 13.04
CA GLY A 93 6.11 -12.02 11.98
C GLY A 93 5.65 -12.54 10.61
N ALA A 94 4.97 -13.68 10.59
CA ALA A 94 4.38 -14.23 9.38
C ALA A 94 3.25 -13.33 8.84
N GLU A 95 2.39 -12.80 9.71
CA GLU A 95 1.34 -11.84 9.32
C GLU A 95 1.96 -10.57 8.69
N ALA A 96 3.05 -10.03 9.25
CA ALA A 96 3.73 -8.87 8.70
C ALA A 96 4.36 -9.14 7.32
N SER A 97 4.94 -10.33 7.13
CA SER A 97 5.44 -10.78 5.83
C SER A 97 4.31 -10.87 4.79
N GLU A 98 3.19 -11.48 5.15
CA GLU A 98 2.04 -11.61 4.25
C GLU A 98 1.39 -10.26 3.90
N ALA A 99 1.26 -9.36 4.87
CA ALA A 99 0.82 -7.99 4.62
C ALA A 99 1.76 -7.26 3.65
N SER A 100 3.08 -7.40 3.83
CA SER A 100 4.08 -6.84 2.92
C SER A 100 3.93 -7.39 1.49
N ARG A 101 3.65 -8.69 1.33
CA ARG A 101 3.36 -9.29 0.02
C ARG A 101 2.05 -8.80 -0.59
N ALA A 102 1.03 -8.60 0.23
CA ALA A 102 -0.23 -8.05 -0.25
C ALA A 102 -0.06 -6.61 -0.76
N ILE A 103 0.69 -5.76 -0.06
CA ILE A 103 1.03 -4.40 -0.53
C ILE A 103 1.85 -4.46 -1.82
N GLN A 104 2.84 -5.35 -1.90
CA GLN A 104 3.60 -5.57 -3.13
C GLN A 104 2.70 -5.86 -4.34
N ARG A 105 1.75 -6.79 -4.22
CA ARG A 105 0.80 -7.12 -5.31
C ARG A 105 -0.08 -5.93 -5.70
N LEU A 106 -0.51 -5.11 -4.73
CA LEU A 106 -1.29 -3.90 -5.02
C LEU A 106 -0.46 -2.90 -5.82
N MET A 107 0.81 -2.72 -5.49
CA MET A 107 1.71 -1.82 -6.21
C MET A 107 2.05 -2.31 -7.62
N GLU A 108 2.17 -3.63 -7.83
CA GLU A 108 2.31 -4.22 -9.16
C GLU A 108 1.06 -3.96 -10.02
N LEU A 109 -0.13 -4.19 -9.46
CA LEU A 109 -1.38 -3.90 -10.14
C LEU A 109 -1.47 -2.41 -10.54
N ASN A 110 -1.05 -1.51 -9.65
CA ASN A 110 -1.03 -0.08 -9.92
C ASN A 110 -0.01 0.28 -11.01
N SER A 111 1.17 -0.34 -11.01
CA SER A 111 2.17 -0.17 -12.07
C SER A 111 1.61 -0.59 -13.44
N ASP A 112 0.96 -1.76 -13.52
CA ASP A 112 0.39 -2.27 -14.77
C ASP A 112 -0.76 -1.39 -15.26
N ALA A 113 -1.62 -0.94 -14.34
CA ALA A 113 -2.71 0.00 -14.65
C ALA A 113 -2.17 1.33 -15.16
N ALA A 114 -1.15 1.88 -14.49
CA ALA A 114 -0.47 3.10 -14.89
C ALA A 114 0.11 2.99 -16.30
N GLN A 115 0.80 1.89 -16.60
CA GLN A 115 1.35 1.65 -17.93
C GLN A 115 0.25 1.50 -18.98
N THR A 116 -0.85 0.82 -18.64
CA THR A 116 -2.01 0.65 -19.53
C THR A 116 -2.64 2.00 -19.87
N ILE A 117 -2.86 2.86 -18.88
CA ILE A 117 -3.41 4.22 -19.06
C ILE A 117 -2.49 5.05 -19.96
N ARG A 118 -1.17 5.07 -19.68
CA ARG A 118 -0.19 5.82 -20.50
C ARG A 118 -0.13 5.35 -21.95
N THR A 119 -0.44 4.07 -22.19
CA THR A 119 -0.44 3.46 -23.52
C THR A 119 -1.76 3.70 -24.26
N ALA A 120 -2.88 3.66 -23.56
CA ALA A 120 -4.21 3.86 -24.11
C ALA A 120 -4.48 5.33 -24.48
N LEU A 121 -3.91 6.26 -23.72
CA LEU A 121 -4.10 7.67 -23.96
C LEU A 121 -3.35 8.11 -25.23
N ALA A 122 -4.06 8.73 -26.16
CA ALA A 122 -3.48 9.36 -27.34
C ALA A 122 -3.02 10.80 -27.02
N PRO A 123 -1.99 11.33 -27.71
CA PRO A 123 -1.60 12.73 -27.54
C PRO A 123 -2.73 13.67 -27.96
N PRO A 124 -2.89 14.82 -27.29
CA PRO A 124 -3.88 15.83 -27.66
C PRO A 124 -3.70 16.30 -29.11
N PRO A 125 -4.78 16.40 -29.90
CA PRO A 125 -4.71 16.91 -31.25
C PRO A 125 -4.32 18.40 -31.24
N GLU A 126 -3.56 18.82 -32.26
CA GLU A 126 -3.14 20.21 -32.42
C GLU A 126 -3.60 20.73 -33.79
N TYR A 127 -4.28 21.88 -33.79
CA TYR A 127 -4.65 22.53 -35.05
C TYR A 127 -3.41 23.08 -35.75
N ARG A 128 -3.21 22.68 -37.00
CA ARG A 128 -2.15 23.20 -37.86
C ARG A 128 -2.76 23.99 -39.02
N PRO A 129 -2.62 25.33 -39.04
CA PRO A 129 -3.05 26.16 -40.15
C PRO A 129 -2.38 25.75 -41.46
N LEU A 130 -3.03 26.02 -42.60
CA LEU A 130 -2.40 25.85 -43.90
C LEU A 130 -1.22 26.82 -44.05
N THR A 131 -0.16 26.36 -44.74
CA THR A 131 1.03 27.17 -45.01
C THR A 131 0.75 28.33 -45.96
N ASP A 132 -0.23 28.20 -46.84
CA ASP A 132 -0.72 29.27 -47.71
C ASP A 132 -1.82 30.07 -46.98
N PRO A 133 -1.61 31.37 -46.68
CA PRO A 133 -2.60 32.21 -46.02
C PRO A 133 -3.89 32.38 -46.82
N ALA A 134 -3.83 32.40 -48.16
CA ALA A 134 -5.02 32.54 -48.99
C ALA A 134 -5.90 31.28 -48.91
N ALA A 135 -5.27 30.11 -48.93
CA ALA A 135 -5.95 28.84 -48.70
C ALA A 135 -6.50 28.72 -47.26
N GLU A 136 -5.78 29.21 -46.25
CA GLU A 136 -6.28 29.24 -44.86
C GLU A 136 -7.51 30.15 -44.73
N VAL A 137 -7.53 31.31 -45.39
CA VAL A 137 -8.73 32.18 -45.41
C VAL A 137 -9.91 31.48 -46.09
N ALA A 138 -9.67 30.78 -47.20
CA ALA A 138 -10.73 30.12 -47.97
C ALA A 138 -11.26 28.83 -47.31
N HIS A 139 -10.41 28.07 -46.62
CA HIS A 139 -10.73 26.71 -46.13
C HIS A 139 -10.57 26.52 -44.62
N GLY A 140 -9.93 27.47 -43.93
CA GLY A 140 -9.62 27.38 -42.50
C GLY A 140 -10.86 27.23 -41.63
N GLY A 141 -11.96 27.92 -41.95
CA GLY A 141 -13.21 27.78 -41.20
C GLY A 141 -13.73 26.34 -41.12
N ARG A 142 -13.78 25.65 -42.28
CA ARG A 142 -14.18 24.23 -42.34
C ARG A 142 -13.17 23.33 -41.62
N ARG A 143 -11.87 23.56 -41.83
CA ARG A 143 -10.80 22.77 -41.18
C ARG A 143 -10.80 22.94 -39.66
N ARG A 144 -11.07 24.14 -39.15
CA ARG A 144 -11.22 24.41 -37.71
C ARG A 144 -12.42 23.68 -37.14
N MET A 145 -13.57 23.73 -37.82
CA MET A 145 -14.74 22.97 -37.39
C MET A 145 -14.49 21.45 -37.38
N GLU A 146 -13.86 20.90 -38.42
CA GLU A 146 -13.45 19.49 -38.47
C GLU A 146 -12.48 19.14 -37.33
N TYR A 147 -11.53 20.04 -37.03
CA TYR A 147 -10.63 19.91 -35.90
C TYR A 147 -11.35 19.95 -34.55
N ASP A 148 -12.26 20.90 -34.33
CA ASP A 148 -12.98 21.08 -33.07
C ASP A 148 -13.83 19.84 -32.75
N ILE A 149 -14.46 19.24 -33.77
CA ILE A 149 -15.20 17.98 -33.64
C ILE A 149 -14.26 16.83 -33.25
N ALA A 150 -13.11 16.70 -33.92
CA ALA A 150 -12.13 15.67 -33.62
C ALA A 150 -11.49 15.85 -32.24
N ALA A 151 -11.22 17.09 -31.83
CA ALA A 151 -10.67 17.42 -30.52
C ALA A 151 -11.66 17.13 -29.39
N ALA A 152 -12.95 17.46 -29.58
CA ALA A 152 -13.99 17.12 -28.61
C ALA A 152 -14.15 15.60 -28.45
N ALA A 153 -14.09 14.83 -29.55
CA ALA A 153 -14.12 13.37 -29.50
C ALA A 153 -12.89 12.80 -28.77
N ALA A 154 -11.68 13.29 -29.09
CA ALA A 154 -10.45 12.87 -28.44
C ALA A 154 -10.43 13.18 -26.93
N GLN A 155 -11.00 14.32 -26.53
CA GLN A 155 -11.17 14.64 -25.11
C GLN A 155 -12.14 13.69 -24.42
N ALA A 156 -13.28 13.37 -25.03
CA ALA A 156 -14.21 12.39 -24.47
C ALA A 156 -13.55 11.01 -24.32
N ASP A 157 -12.79 10.55 -25.32
CA ASP A 157 -12.05 9.28 -25.26
C ASP A 157 -11.00 9.28 -24.14
N ALA A 158 -10.30 10.40 -23.94
CA ALA A 158 -9.34 10.58 -22.83
C ALA A 158 -10.03 10.52 -21.46
N GLN A 159 -11.15 11.23 -21.30
CA GLN A 159 -11.93 11.22 -20.07
C GLN A 159 -12.52 9.84 -19.77
N ASP A 160 -13.00 9.12 -20.80
CA ASP A 160 -13.49 7.75 -20.69
C ASP A 160 -12.35 6.79 -20.31
N THR A 161 -11.18 6.93 -20.93
CA THR A 161 -9.99 6.14 -20.57
C THR A 161 -9.68 6.26 -19.09
N MET A 162 -9.67 7.49 -18.55
CA MET A 162 -9.44 7.71 -17.13
C MET A 162 -10.60 7.16 -16.28
N THR A 163 -11.85 7.39 -16.69
CA THR A 163 -13.03 6.92 -15.95
C THR A 163 -13.10 5.39 -15.85
N TYR A 164 -12.78 4.68 -16.94
CA TYR A 164 -12.94 3.22 -17.01
C TYR A 164 -11.68 2.43 -16.69
N LEU A 165 -10.48 3.03 -16.75
CA LEU A 165 -9.23 2.33 -16.41
C LEU A 165 -8.65 2.79 -15.07
N TYR A 166 -8.60 4.11 -14.82
CA TYR A 166 -8.01 4.65 -13.60
C TYR A 166 -8.92 4.43 -12.39
N THR A 167 -10.17 4.91 -12.44
CA THR A 167 -11.11 4.89 -11.31
C THR A 167 -11.34 3.51 -10.68
N PRO A 168 -11.53 2.41 -11.46
CA PRO A 168 -11.76 1.10 -10.85
C PRO A 168 -10.49 0.46 -10.28
N THR A 169 -9.30 0.93 -10.67
CA THR A 169 -8.03 0.28 -10.32
C THR A 169 -7.30 1.05 -9.23
N MET A 170 -6.95 2.31 -9.48
CA MET A 170 -6.03 3.07 -8.62
C MET A 170 -6.65 3.41 -7.26
N PRO A 171 -7.83 4.05 -7.17
CA PRO A 171 -8.51 4.23 -5.87
C PRO A 171 -8.84 2.91 -5.16
N ALA A 172 -9.25 1.87 -5.89
CA ALA A 172 -9.68 0.60 -5.29
C ALA A 172 -8.54 -0.17 -4.60
N THR A 173 -7.29 0.05 -5.00
CA THR A 173 -6.14 -0.52 -4.27
C THR A 173 -5.88 0.22 -2.95
N GLY A 174 -6.15 1.53 -2.89
CA GLY A 174 -6.08 2.33 -1.67
C GLY A 174 -7.14 1.96 -0.61
N ASP A 175 -8.22 1.30 -1.03
CA ASP A 175 -9.28 0.79 -0.15
C ASP A 175 -8.95 -0.59 0.45
N ARG A 176 -7.87 -1.23 0.00
CA ARG A 176 -7.53 -2.64 0.30
C ARG A 176 -6.15 -2.82 0.91
N VAL A 177 -5.57 -1.75 1.46
CA VAL A 177 -4.26 -1.80 2.11
C VAL A 177 -4.37 -2.59 3.42
N PRO A 178 -3.68 -3.73 3.56
CA PRO A 178 -3.69 -4.49 4.81
C PRO A 178 -3.03 -3.69 5.92
N ARG A 179 -3.67 -3.65 7.09
CA ARG A 179 -3.09 -3.07 8.30
C ARG A 179 -1.99 -3.98 8.83
N LEU A 180 -0.86 -3.39 9.18
CA LEU A 180 0.18 -4.08 9.92
C LEU A 180 -0.24 -4.21 11.39
N GLY A 181 -0.24 -5.45 11.90
CA GLY A 181 -0.53 -5.72 13.31
C GLY A 181 0.54 -5.14 14.24
N SER A 182 0.14 -4.73 15.45
CA SER A 182 1.09 -4.38 16.49
C SER A 182 1.82 -5.64 16.98
N PRO A 183 3.15 -5.60 17.21
CA PRO A 183 3.83 -6.71 17.85
C PRO A 183 3.22 -7.00 19.23
N PRO A 184 3.20 -8.26 19.68
CA PRO A 184 2.67 -8.61 20.99
C PRO A 184 3.39 -7.81 22.08
N ALA A 185 2.64 -7.30 23.05
CA ALA A 185 3.20 -6.52 24.14
C ALA A 185 4.27 -7.35 24.87
N THR A 186 5.46 -6.81 25.04
CA THR A 186 6.49 -7.40 25.90
C THR A 186 5.87 -7.61 27.29
N ILE A 187 5.82 -8.86 27.75
CA ILE A 187 5.33 -9.19 29.10
C ILE A 187 6.21 -8.40 30.07
N ALA A 188 5.65 -7.37 30.70
CA ALA A 188 6.34 -6.65 31.77
C ALA A 188 6.69 -7.67 32.86
N PRO A 189 7.91 -7.65 33.42
CA PRO A 189 8.20 -8.48 34.59
C PRO A 189 7.18 -8.15 35.67
N ASN A 190 6.55 -9.18 36.24
CA ASN A 190 5.62 -9.02 37.36
C ASN A 190 6.25 -8.11 38.42
N PRO A 191 5.52 -7.14 39.00
CA PRO A 191 6.02 -6.41 40.15
C PRO A 191 6.29 -7.43 41.26
N ASP A 192 7.49 -7.35 41.87
CA ASP A 192 7.87 -8.19 42.99
C ASP A 192 6.79 -8.16 44.07
N PRO A 193 6.46 -9.30 44.71
CA PRO A 193 5.57 -9.30 45.85
C PRO A 193 6.15 -8.41 46.96
N PRO A 194 5.32 -7.64 47.69
CA PRO A 194 5.81 -6.75 48.73
C PRO A 194 6.58 -7.56 49.78
N HIS A 195 7.85 -7.20 49.99
CA HIS A 195 8.66 -7.71 51.09
C HIS A 195 8.01 -7.29 52.42
N THR A 196 7.23 -8.17 53.03
CA THR A 196 6.92 -8.09 54.46
C THR A 196 8.19 -8.45 55.21
N GLY A 197 8.94 -7.42 55.63
CA GLY A 197 10.04 -7.58 56.57
C GLY A 197 9.55 -8.16 57.91
N PRO A 198 10.38 -8.92 58.62
CA PRO A 198 9.99 -9.56 59.88
C PRO A 198 9.75 -8.52 61.00
N PRO A 199 8.90 -8.82 61.99
CA PRO A 199 8.62 -7.91 63.09
C PRO A 199 9.88 -7.69 63.95
N SER A 200 10.25 -6.42 64.10
CA SER A 200 11.33 -5.97 64.98
C SER A 200 10.95 -6.17 66.44
N GLY A 201 11.35 -7.30 67.03
CA GLY A 201 11.35 -7.51 68.47
C GLY A 201 12.53 -6.80 69.12
N GLY A 202 12.28 -5.64 69.75
CA GLY A 202 13.27 -4.90 70.52
C GLY A 202 12.87 -4.79 71.98
N GLY A 203 13.29 -5.75 72.79
CA GLY A 203 13.25 -5.64 74.25
C GLY A 203 14.36 -4.72 74.75
N GLY A 204 14.00 -3.72 75.55
CA GLY A 204 14.94 -2.82 76.22
C GLY A 204 14.70 -2.84 77.72
N ALA A 205 15.63 -3.44 78.45
CA ALA A 205 15.76 -3.34 79.89
C ALA A 205 16.34 -1.97 80.28
N ARG A 206 15.75 -1.31 81.27
CA ARG A 206 16.40 -0.60 82.38
C ARG A 206 15.38 -0.13 83.39
#